data_AF-A0A8C2RWX8-F1
#
_entry.id   AF-A0A8C2RWX8-F1
#
_cell.length_a   1.000
_cell.length_b   1.000
_cell.length_c   1.000
_cell.angle_alpha   90.00
_cell.angle_beta   90.00
_cell.angle_gamma   90.00
#
_symmetry.space_group_name_H-M   'P 1'
#
loop_
_entity.id
_entity.type
_entity.pdbx_description
1 polymer ?
#
loop_
_entity_poly.entity_id
_entity_poly.type
_entity_poly.pdbx_seq_one_letter_code
_entity_poly.pdbx_strand_id
1 'polypeptide(L)'
;MEAAASRLIRLHLEVSSTYPSGSVYFEGSGTAMNGVGRFFRVLAKEKQEGAQLLLKMRKSWGDGALVQSGQMLSPEKWNTSVDAMEDAVALEKSLNQALLDLHSLGRARA
;
A
#
# COMPACT_ATOMS: atom_id res chain seq x y z
N MET A 1 4.84 -19.30 -1.58
CA MET A 1 4.54 -18.55 -0.34
C MET A 1 5.44 -17.32 -0.24
N GLU A 2 6.77 -17.50 -0.23
CA GLU A 2 7.75 -16.40 -0.19
C GLU A 2 7.56 -15.35 -1.31
N ALA A 3 7.37 -15.79 -2.56
CA ALA A 3 7.14 -14.88 -3.69
C ALA A 3 5.83 -14.08 -3.55
N ALA A 4 4.76 -14.71 -3.07
CA ALA A 4 3.47 -14.05 -2.83
C ALA A 4 3.55 -13.05 -1.67
N ALA A 5 4.22 -13.43 -0.58
CA ALA A 5 4.51 -12.52 0.53
C ALA A 5 5.38 -11.33 0.09
N SER A 6 6.40 -11.58 -0.72
CA SER A 6 7.29 -10.53 -1.25
C SER A 6 6.55 -9.57 -2.18
N ARG A 7 5.63 -10.08 -3.02
CA ARG A 7 4.73 -9.27 -3.84
C ARG A 7 3.81 -8.40 -2.97
N LEU A 8 3.19 -8.97 -1.94
CA LEU A 8 2.31 -8.25 -1.03
C LEU A 8 3.06 -7.15 -0.27
N ILE A 9 4.25 -7.44 0.27
CA ILE A 9 5.11 -6.45 0.94
C ILE A 9 5.45 -5.31 -0.02
N ARG A 10 5.83 -5.61 -1.27
CA ARG A 10 6.15 -4.59 -2.27
C ARG A 10 4.96 -3.68 -2.55
N LEU A 11 3.77 -4.26 -2.74
CA LEU A 11 2.54 -3.48 -2.95
C LEU A 11 2.24 -2.56 -1.76
N HIS A 12 2.35 -3.04 -0.53
CA HIS A 12 2.18 -2.19 0.65
C HIS A 12 3.19 -1.03 0.68
N LEU A 13 4.46 -1.29 0.34
CA LEU A 13 5.50 -0.26 0.33
C LEU A 13 5.24 0.80 -0.76
N GLU A 14 4.89 0.37 -1.98
CA GLU A 14 4.58 1.25 -3.10
C GLU A 14 3.41 2.18 -2.80
N VAL A 15 2.34 1.61 -2.24
CA VAL A 15 1.15 2.35 -1.84
C VAL A 15 1.48 3.33 -0.69
N SER A 16 2.26 2.90 0.31
CA SER A 16 2.70 3.76 1.42
C SER A 16 3.58 4.94 0.98
N SER A 17 4.34 4.79 -0.12
CA SER A 17 5.17 5.86 -0.68
C SER A 17 4.39 6.84 -1.55
N THR A 18 3.25 6.40 -2.09
CA THR A 18 2.41 7.19 -3.01
C THR A 18 1.45 8.10 -2.26
N TYR A 19 0.81 7.63 -1.19
CA TYR A 19 -0.22 8.41 -0.49
C TYR A 19 0.26 9.72 0.21
N PRO A 20 1.48 9.82 0.75
CA PRO A 20 1.97 11.07 1.34
C PRO A 20 2.04 12.22 0.33
N SER A 21 2.35 11.96 -0.94
CA SER A 21 2.43 13.00 -1.96
C SER A 21 1.03 13.51 -2.36
N GLY A 22 0.02 12.65 -2.35
CA GLY A 22 -1.38 13.05 -2.44
C GLY A 22 -1.89 13.84 -1.23
N SER A 23 -1.45 13.50 -0.02
CA SER A 23 -1.76 14.28 1.19
C SER A 23 -1.28 15.73 1.07
N VAL A 24 -0.05 15.93 0.58
CA VAL A 24 0.53 17.27 0.37
C VAL A 24 -0.23 18.04 -0.72
N TYR A 25 -0.64 17.38 -1.81
CA TYR A 25 -1.44 18.01 -2.87
C TYR A 25 -2.77 18.55 -2.34
N PHE A 26 -3.50 17.77 -1.55
CA PHE A 26 -4.81 18.19 -1.03
C PHE A 26 -4.72 19.16 0.16
N GLU A 27 -3.65 19.11 0.96
CA GLU A 27 -3.43 20.04 2.08
C GLU A 27 -2.85 21.40 1.63
N GLY A 28 -2.03 21.43 0.57
CA GLY A 28 -1.36 22.63 0.06
C GLY A 28 -2.21 23.50 -0.88
N SER A 29 -3.33 22.99 -1.38
CA SER A 29 -4.14 23.66 -2.42
C SER A 29 -4.99 24.84 -1.93
N GLY A 30 -5.04 25.13 -0.62
CA GLY A 30 -5.93 26.16 -0.06
C GLY A 30 -7.43 25.84 -0.19
N THR A 31 -7.78 24.62 -0.62
CA THR A 31 -9.15 24.16 -0.82
C THR A 31 -9.72 23.52 0.45
N ALA A 32 -11.04 23.30 0.47
CA ALA A 32 -11.74 22.58 1.55
C ALA A 32 -11.40 21.06 1.64
N MET A 33 -10.34 20.60 0.96
CA MET A 33 -10.01 19.18 0.76
C MET A 33 -9.01 18.62 1.79
N ASN A 34 -8.72 19.37 2.85
CA ASN A 34 -7.88 18.92 3.97
C ASN A 34 -8.31 17.55 4.57
N GLY A 35 -9.59 17.21 4.49
CA GLY A 35 -10.09 15.90 4.91
C GLY A 35 -9.54 14.75 4.06
N VAL A 36 -9.45 14.93 2.74
CA VAL A 36 -8.90 13.95 1.79
C VAL A 36 -7.40 13.81 2.00
N GLY A 37 -6.71 14.92 2.24
CA GLY A 37 -5.27 14.89 2.54
C GLY A 37 -4.95 14.10 3.82
N ARG A 38 -5.71 14.32 4.90
CA ARG A 38 -5.59 13.53 6.13
C ARG A 38 -5.90 12.06 5.93
N PHE A 39 -6.93 11.72 5.15
CA PHE A 39 -7.28 10.34 4.82
C PHE A 39 -6.08 9.60 4.19
N PHE A 40 -5.46 10.18 3.17
CA PHE A 40 -4.30 9.57 2.52
C PHE A 40 -3.09 9.43 3.46
N ARG A 41 -2.88 10.39 4.37
CA ARG A 41 -1.81 10.29 5.38
C ARG A 41 -2.03 9.10 6.34
N VAL A 42 -3.26 8.90 6.80
CA VAL A 42 -3.62 7.76 7.65
C VAL A 42 -3.43 6.46 6.87
N LEU A 43 -3.91 6.40 5.64
CA LEU A 43 -3.81 5.22 4.78
C LEU A 43 -2.34 4.86 4.50
N ALA A 44 -1.47 5.85 4.25
CA ALA A 44 -0.03 5.65 4.09
C ALA A 44 0.59 4.94 5.30
N LYS A 45 0.26 5.43 6.51
CA LYS A 45 0.76 4.88 7.77
C LYS A 45 0.30 3.43 7.97
N GLU A 46 -0.99 3.15 7.73
CA GLU A 46 -1.53 1.80 7.81
C GLU A 46 -0.81 0.83 6.85
N LYS A 47 -0.50 1.27 5.63
CA LYS A 47 0.25 0.43 4.68
C LYS A 47 1.68 0.18 5.10
N GLN A 48 2.34 1.17 5.68
CA GLN A 48 3.67 1.01 6.24
C GLN A 48 3.69 0.01 7.41
N GLU A 49 2.71 0.10 8.31
CA GLU A 49 2.55 -0.85 9.43
C GLU A 49 2.27 -2.27 8.91
N GLY A 50 1.41 -2.41 7.89
CA GLY A 50 1.15 -3.68 7.22
C GLY A 50 2.40 -4.31 6.60
N ALA A 51 3.20 -3.52 5.87
CA ALA A 51 4.48 -3.98 5.32
C ALA A 51 5.44 -4.46 6.41
N GLN A 52 5.55 -3.73 7.53
CA GLN A 52 6.41 -4.12 8.65
C GLN A 52 5.96 -5.42 9.30
N LEU A 53 4.65 -5.62 9.46
CA LEU A 53 4.10 -6.87 10.02
C LEU A 53 4.45 -8.06 9.11
N LEU A 54 4.22 -7.93 7.80
CA LEU A 54 4.54 -8.98 6.83
C LEU A 54 6.05 -9.30 6.79
N LEU A 55 6.91 -8.29 6.89
CA LEU A 55 8.35 -8.48 6.99
C LEU A 55 8.74 -9.24 8.26
N LYS A 56 8.12 -8.93 9.41
CA LYS A 56 8.34 -9.67 10.67
C LYS A 56 7.89 -11.13 10.55
N MET A 57 6.71 -11.37 9.98
CA MET A 57 6.20 -12.73 9.74
C MET A 57 7.16 -13.52 8.86
N ARG A 58 7.65 -12.94 7.77
CA ARG A 58 8.58 -13.62 6.87
C ARG A 58 9.92 -13.95 7.53
N LYS A 59 10.46 -13.03 8.34
CA LYS A 59 11.68 -13.30 9.13
C LYS A 59 11.49 -14.48 10.07
N SER A 60 10.30 -14.65 10.65
CA SER A 60 9.99 -15.80 11.53
C SER A 60 9.95 -17.14 10.77
N TRP A 61 9.74 -17.12 9.45
CA TRP A 61 9.79 -18.31 8.59
C TRP A 61 11.22 -18.67 8.16
N GLY A 62 12.24 -17.94 8.63
CA GLY A 62 13.63 -18.14 8.26
C GLY A 62 14.03 -17.46 6.94
N ASP A 63 13.12 -16.69 6.32
CA ASP A 63 13.41 -15.96 5.08
C ASP A 63 13.91 -14.53 5.39
N GLY A 64 15.20 -14.32 5.13
CA GLY A 64 15.92 -13.07 5.30
C GLY A 64 16.07 -12.22 4.04
N ALA A 65 15.42 -12.58 2.92
CA ALA A 65 15.57 -11.85 1.66
C ALA A 65 15.14 -10.38 1.82
N LEU A 66 15.85 -9.46 1.16
CA LEU A 66 15.46 -8.05 1.07
C LEU A 66 14.30 -7.89 0.08
N VAL A 67 13.30 -7.09 0.43
CA VAL A 67 12.27 -6.64 -0.53
C VAL A 67 12.54 -5.19 -0.87
N GLN A 68 12.78 -4.93 -2.14
CA GLN A 68 12.82 -3.58 -2.68
C GLN A 68 11.39 -3.05 -2.83
N SER A 69 11.18 -1.79 -2.45
CA SER A 69 9.97 -1.05 -2.80
C SER A 69 9.89 -0.87 -4.33
N GLY A 70 8.67 -0.88 -4.88
CA GLY A 70 8.42 -0.59 -6.29
C GLY A 70 8.65 0.89 -6.65
N GLN A 71 8.47 1.22 -7.92
CA GLN A 71 8.46 2.61 -8.40
C GLN A 71 7.31 3.37 -7.73
N MET A 72 7.59 4.57 -7.22
CA MET A 72 6.57 5.47 -6.69
C MET A 72 5.60 5.83 -7.82
N LEU A 73 4.29 5.66 -7.58
CA LEU A 73 3.28 6.12 -8.52
C LEU A 73 3.26 7.65 -8.48
N SER A 74 3.35 8.30 -9.64
CA SER A 74 3.36 9.77 -9.71
C SER A 74 1.98 10.32 -9.32
N PRO A 75 1.87 11.19 -8.29
CA PRO A 75 0.62 11.83 -7.89
C PRO A 75 0.10 12.83 -8.92
N GLU A 76 0.87 13.15 -9.97
CA GLU A 76 0.49 14.05 -11.07
C GLU A 76 -0.77 13.61 -11.83
N LYS A 77 -1.26 12.40 -11.57
CA LYS A 77 -2.47 11.84 -12.16
C LYS A 77 -3.78 12.28 -11.46
N TRP A 78 -3.72 12.80 -10.23
CA TRP A 78 -4.93 13.10 -9.44
C TRP A 78 -5.43 14.52 -9.70
N ASN A 79 -6.24 14.68 -10.74
CA ASN A 79 -6.84 15.96 -11.11
C ASN A 79 -8.00 16.36 -10.16
N THR A 80 -8.67 15.38 -9.55
CA THR A 80 -9.77 15.59 -8.60
C THR A 80 -9.66 14.64 -7.39
N SER A 81 -10.42 14.92 -6.31
CA SER A 81 -10.54 13.97 -5.19
C SER A 81 -11.21 12.66 -5.57
N VAL A 82 -12.11 12.69 -6.56
CA VAL A 82 -12.80 11.49 -7.05
C VAL A 82 -11.78 10.57 -7.71
N ASP A 83 -10.95 11.09 -8.61
CA ASP A 83 -9.89 10.33 -9.27
C ASP A 83 -8.93 9.69 -8.24
N ALA A 84 -8.53 10.48 -7.23
CA ALA A 84 -7.65 10.00 -6.17
C ALA A 84 -8.31 8.85 -5.37
N MET A 85 -9.60 8.97 -5.05
CA MET A 85 -10.33 7.95 -4.29
C MET A 85 -10.57 6.67 -5.12
N GLU A 86 -10.85 6.81 -6.42
CA GLU A 86 -11.01 5.67 -7.32
C GLU A 86 -9.69 4.88 -7.46
N ASP A 87 -8.57 5.58 -7.66
CA ASP A 87 -7.24 4.96 -7.67
C ASP A 87 -6.93 4.29 -6.32
N ALA A 88 -7.29 4.92 -5.19
CA ALA A 88 -7.12 4.33 -3.86
C ALA A 88 -7.91 3.02 -3.71
N VAL A 89 -9.19 3.01 -4.10
CA VAL A 89 -10.03 1.81 -4.05
C VAL A 89 -9.48 0.70 -4.95
N ALA A 90 -8.96 1.03 -6.13
CA ALA A 90 -8.35 0.05 -7.02
C ALA A 90 -7.09 -0.58 -6.40
N LEU A 91 -6.25 0.22 -5.77
CA LEU A 91 -5.06 -0.25 -5.04
C LEU A 91 -5.45 -1.15 -3.85
N GLU A 92 -6.46 -0.76 -3.06
CA GLU A 92 -6.97 -1.57 -1.95
C GLU A 92 -7.50 -2.93 -2.41
N LYS A 93 -8.24 -2.98 -3.52
CA LYS A 93 -8.72 -4.23 -4.11
C LYS A 93 -7.55 -5.14 -4.53
N SER A 94 -6.51 -4.57 -5.13
CA SER A 94 -5.31 -5.31 -5.52
C SER A 94 -4.56 -5.89 -4.30
N LEU A 95 -4.44 -5.11 -3.23
CA LEU A 95 -3.88 -5.57 -1.95
C LEU A 95 -4.70 -6.71 -1.34
N ASN A 96 -6.01 -6.56 -1.31
CA ASN A 96 -6.92 -7.60 -0.79
C ASN A 96 -6.81 -8.89 -1.61
N GLN A 97 -6.72 -8.80 -2.94
CA GLN A 97 -6.52 -9.97 -3.78
C GLN A 97 -5.19 -10.67 -3.48
N ALA A 98 -4.09 -9.92 -3.38
CA ALA A 98 -2.78 -10.48 -3.05
C ALA A 98 -2.76 -11.14 -1.66
N LEU A 99 -3.52 -10.62 -0.70
CA LEU A 99 -3.68 -11.21 0.63
C LEU A 99 -4.50 -12.52 0.57
N LEU A 100 -5.59 -12.56 -0.20
CA LEU A 100 -6.38 -13.77 -0.42
C LEU A 100 -5.57 -14.87 -1.13
N ASP A 101 -4.73 -14.50 -2.09
CA ASP A 101 -3.82 -15.41 -2.78
C ASP A 101 -2.81 -16.02 -1.79
N LEU A 102 -2.20 -15.18 -0.95
CA LEU A 102 -1.25 -15.64 0.08
C LEU A 102 -1.93 -16.58 1.09
N HIS A 103 -3.14 -16.25 1.55
CA HIS A 103 -3.91 -17.08 2.46
C HIS A 103 -4.26 -18.45 1.83
N SER A 104 -4.68 -18.46 0.58
CA SER A 104 -5.01 -19.70 -0.14
C SER A 104 -3.79 -20.60 -0.32
N LEU A 105 -2.62 -20.03 -0.63
CA LEU A 105 -1.35 -20.77 -0.66
C LEU A 105 -0.93 -21.32 0.71
N GLY A 106 -1.26 -20.61 1.79
CA GLY A 106 -1.04 -21.09 3.16
C GLY A 106 -1.90 -22.30 3.49
N ARG A 107 -3.19 -22.25 3.17
CA ARG A 107 -4.12 -23.36 3.39
C ARG A 107 -3.76 -24.60 2.59
N ALA A 108 -3.32 -24.46 1.34
CA ALA A 108 -2.93 -25.59 0.49
C ALA A 108 -1.66 -26.33 0.96
N ARG A 109 -0.91 -25.76 1.92
CA ARG A 109 0.31 -26.33 2.50
C ARG A 109 0.10 -26.95 3.89
N ALA A 110 -1.09 -26.81 4.47
CA ALA A 110 -1.49 -27.42 5.75
C ALA A 110 -2.13 -28.79 5.49
#